data_AF-E7GQB3-F1
#
_entry.id   AF-E7GQB3-F1
#
_cell.length_a   1.000
_cell.length_b   1.000
_cell.length_c   1.000
_cell.angle_alpha   90.00
_cell.angle_beta   90.00
_cell.angle_gamma   90.00
#
_symmetry.space_group_name_H-M   'P 1'
#
loop_
_entity.id
_entity.type
_entity.pdbx_description
1 polymer ?
#
loop_
_entity_poly.entity_id
_entity_poly.type
_entity_poly.pdbx_seq_one_letter_code
_entity_poly.pdbx_strand_id
1 'polypeptide(L)'
;MEVKIKMANVTAKTSSNIFYKARCEAATHNEQLSSREGAADYMSIDRGRLYRIESGIAIPYPEEIRLMADLYNAPELENYFCRTMCPLGCEMPKVELANLDRLTVRTLSVFRKIGKTKEMLLDITSDGVIDESEKPELDEVVKNLEEVEEIAQSMRLWIKKNM
;
A
#
# COMPACT_ATOMS: atom_id res chain seq x y z
N MET A 1 17.59 22.57 6.28
CA MET A 1 16.49 23.47 6.70
C MET A 1 15.27 23.03 5.91
N GLU A 2 14.41 22.19 6.48
CA GLU A 2 13.19 21.74 5.79
C GLU A 2 12.22 22.91 5.69
N VAL A 3 11.96 23.38 4.47
CA VAL A 3 10.91 24.36 4.20
C VAL A 3 9.58 23.63 4.34
N LYS A 4 8.99 23.64 5.55
CA LYS A 4 7.60 23.24 5.73
C LYS A 4 6.71 24.28 5.07
N ILE A 5 6.31 24.03 3.83
CA ILE A 5 5.27 24.79 3.14
C ILE A 5 4.00 24.66 3.96
N LYS A 6 3.67 25.70 4.73
CA LYS A 6 2.54 25.72 5.64
C LYS A 6 1.29 26.07 4.82
N MET A 7 0.56 25.05 4.37
CA MET A 7 -0.73 25.26 3.69
C MET A 7 -1.71 25.90 4.69
N ALA A 8 -2.20 27.10 4.40
CA ALA A 8 -3.09 27.85 5.29
C ALA A 8 -4.49 27.21 5.36
N ASN A 9 -5.15 27.28 6.53
CA ASN A 9 -6.53 26.82 6.80
C ASN A 9 -6.81 25.32 6.58
N VAL A 10 -5.96 24.45 7.14
CA VAL A 10 -6.16 22.99 7.09
C VAL A 10 -6.74 22.48 8.41
N THR A 11 -7.86 21.75 8.33
CA THR A 11 -8.47 21.09 9.51
C THR A 11 -7.62 19.90 9.97
N ALA A 12 -7.71 19.52 11.25
CA ALA A 12 -7.00 18.35 11.78
C ALA A 12 -7.35 17.04 11.04
N LYS A 13 -8.59 16.91 10.56
CA LYS A 13 -9.03 15.80 9.73
C LYS A 13 -8.30 15.76 8.38
N THR A 14 -8.12 16.92 7.75
CA THR A 14 -7.44 17.01 6.45
C THR A 14 -5.94 16.78 6.60
N SER A 15 -5.30 17.35 7.63
CA SER A 15 -3.86 17.18 7.83
C SER A 15 -3.45 15.75 8.18
N SER A 16 -4.38 14.93 8.68
CA SER A 16 -4.14 13.51 8.98
C SER A 16 -4.42 12.57 7.79
N ASN A 17 -5.16 13.02 6.77
CA ASN A 17 -5.53 12.24 5.59
C ASN A 17 -4.29 11.86 4.75
N ILE A 18 -4.24 10.61 4.28
CA ILE A 18 -3.08 10.06 3.56
C ILE A 18 -2.88 10.71 2.18
N PHE A 19 -3.94 11.02 1.44
CA PHE A 19 -3.86 11.63 0.12
C PHE A 19 -3.34 13.07 0.23
N TYR A 20 -3.78 13.80 1.25
CA TYR A 20 -3.25 15.13 1.57
C TYR A 20 -1.76 15.07 1.90
N LYS A 21 -1.35 14.13 2.78
CA LYS A 21 0.05 13.95 3.15
C LYS A 21 0.93 13.62 1.95
N ALA A 22 0.49 12.70 1.09
CA ALA A 22 1.22 12.33 -0.13
C ALA A 22 1.41 13.53 -1.06
N ARG A 23 0.37 14.35 -1.28
CA ARG A 23 0.50 15.58 -2.07
C ARG A 23 1.49 16.56 -1.42
N CYS A 24 1.44 16.74 -0.10
CA CYS A 24 2.38 17.61 0.62
C CYS A 24 3.83 17.11 0.52
N GLU A 25 4.06 15.81 0.57
CA GLU A 25 5.38 15.21 0.38
C GLU A 25 5.89 15.45 -1.04
N ALA A 26 5.05 15.22 -2.05
CA ALA A 26 5.38 15.50 -3.44
C ALA A 26 5.63 17.00 -3.70
N ALA A 27 4.94 17.89 -2.98
CA ALA A 27 5.12 19.33 -3.07
C ALA A 27 6.52 19.81 -2.63
N THR A 28 7.29 18.99 -1.90
CA THR A 28 8.68 19.30 -1.56
C THR A 28 9.61 19.27 -2.79
N HIS A 29 9.19 18.57 -3.85
CA HIS A 29 9.94 18.44 -5.10
C HIS A 29 9.23 19.10 -6.31
N ASN A 30 7.92 19.35 -6.22
CA ASN A 30 7.14 20.04 -7.24
C ASN A 30 6.20 21.09 -6.63
N GLU A 31 6.57 22.37 -6.75
CA GLU A 31 5.82 23.50 -6.17
C GLU A 31 4.36 23.55 -6.63
N GLN A 32 4.03 23.10 -7.85
CA GLN A 32 2.64 23.11 -8.33
C GLN A 32 1.72 22.22 -7.48
N LEU A 33 2.28 21.20 -6.82
CA LEU A 33 1.52 20.32 -5.92
C LEU A 33 1.29 20.94 -4.54
N SER A 34 1.85 22.13 -4.26
CA SER A 34 1.58 22.86 -3.02
C SER A 34 0.12 23.34 -2.91
N SER A 35 -0.62 23.33 -4.01
CA SER A 35 -2.02 23.71 -4.07
C SER A 35 -2.88 22.54 -4.57
N ARG A 36 -4.19 22.57 -4.27
CA ARG A 36 -5.12 21.61 -4.88
C ARG A 36 -5.38 21.95 -6.34
N GLU A 37 -5.35 23.24 -6.66
CA GLU A 37 -5.47 23.80 -7.99
C GLU A 37 -4.45 23.15 -8.94
N GLY A 38 -3.15 23.28 -8.63
CA GLY A 38 -2.11 22.72 -9.49
C GLY A 38 -2.17 21.19 -9.60
N ALA A 39 -2.39 20.48 -8.50
CA ALA A 39 -2.54 19.02 -8.54
C ALA A 39 -3.78 18.55 -9.34
N ALA A 40 -4.90 19.26 -9.21
CA ALA A 40 -6.13 19.00 -9.95
C ALA A 40 -5.93 19.21 -11.45
N ASP A 41 -5.21 20.26 -11.84
CA ASP A 41 -4.91 20.55 -13.25
C ASP A 41 -4.04 19.45 -13.87
N TYR A 42 -2.99 18.98 -13.18
CA TYR A 42 -2.15 17.87 -13.66
C TYR A 42 -2.93 16.57 -13.86
N MET A 43 -3.80 16.22 -12.91
CA MET A 43 -4.58 14.98 -13.00
C MET A 43 -5.85 15.12 -13.85
N SER A 44 -6.19 16.34 -14.30
CA SER A 44 -7.48 16.64 -14.92
C SER A 44 -8.68 16.19 -14.08
N ILE A 45 -8.59 16.38 -12.75
CA ILE A 45 -9.65 16.07 -11.78
C ILE A 45 -10.27 17.38 -11.29
N ASP A 46 -11.57 17.40 -11.02
CA ASP A 46 -12.20 18.57 -10.38
C ASP A 46 -11.52 18.91 -9.03
N ARG A 47 -11.10 20.16 -8.87
CA ARG A 47 -10.49 20.65 -7.63
C ARG A 47 -11.39 20.41 -6.40
N GLY A 48 -12.70 20.60 -6.56
CA GLY A 48 -13.67 20.34 -5.50
C GLY A 48 -13.71 18.87 -5.09
N ARG A 49 -13.52 17.95 -6.05
CA ARG A 49 -13.40 16.51 -5.83
C ARG A 49 -12.11 16.17 -5.08
N LEU A 50 -10.97 16.71 -5.48
CA LEU A 50 -9.71 16.53 -4.75
C LEU A 50 -9.82 17.03 -3.30
N TYR A 51 -10.46 18.18 -3.07
CA TYR A 51 -10.76 18.67 -1.73
C TYR A 51 -11.58 17.67 -0.91
N ARG A 52 -12.68 17.14 -1.45
CA ARG A 52 -13.53 16.17 -0.74
C ARG A 52 -12.78 14.88 -0.41
N ILE A 53 -11.89 14.41 -1.28
CA ILE A 53 -11.04 13.24 -1.03
C ILE A 53 -10.08 13.51 0.14
N GLU A 54 -9.34 14.62 0.08
CA GLU A 54 -8.36 14.99 1.11
C GLU A 54 -8.99 15.36 2.46
N SER A 55 -10.25 15.81 2.47
CA SER A 55 -11.03 16.05 3.69
C SER A 55 -11.75 14.80 4.19
N GLY A 56 -11.59 13.65 3.53
CA GLY A 56 -12.24 12.38 3.88
C GLY A 56 -13.77 12.47 3.83
N ILE A 57 -14.30 13.24 2.89
CA ILE A 57 -15.74 13.38 2.59
C ILE A 57 -16.10 12.41 1.45
N ALA A 58 -15.22 12.25 0.47
CA ALA A 58 -15.41 11.36 -0.67
C ALA A 58 -14.39 10.23 -0.68
N ILE A 59 -14.83 9.04 -1.09
CA ILE A 59 -13.95 7.94 -1.45
C ILE A 59 -13.49 8.16 -2.90
N PRO A 60 -12.17 8.17 -3.18
CA PRO A 60 -11.64 8.32 -4.53
C PRO A 60 -12.01 7.12 -5.42
N TYR A 61 -12.12 7.35 -6.73
CA TYR A 61 -12.23 6.26 -7.70
C TYR A 61 -10.87 5.57 -7.93
N PRO A 62 -10.84 4.30 -8.34
CA PRO A 62 -9.59 3.59 -8.62
C PRO A 62 -8.68 4.33 -9.60
N GLU A 63 -9.24 4.97 -10.63
CA GLU A 63 -8.50 5.74 -11.62
C GLU A 63 -7.84 6.97 -10.98
N GLU A 64 -8.52 7.63 -10.04
CA GLU A 64 -7.98 8.78 -9.31
C GLU A 64 -6.84 8.37 -8.37
N ILE A 65 -6.96 7.19 -7.75
CA ILE A 65 -5.87 6.63 -6.94
C ILE A 65 -4.64 6.38 -7.78
N ARG A 66 -4.81 5.85 -9.00
CA ARG A 66 -3.71 5.61 -9.92
C ARG A 66 -3.03 6.93 -10.31
N LEU A 67 -3.83 7.94 -10.67
CA LEU A 67 -3.33 9.28 -10.98
C LEU A 67 -2.58 9.91 -9.80
N MET A 68 -3.11 9.81 -8.58
CA MET A 68 -2.46 10.33 -7.36
C MET A 68 -1.18 9.57 -7.03
N ALA A 69 -1.19 8.24 -7.09
CA ALA A 69 -0.02 7.41 -6.79
C ALA A 69 1.13 7.72 -7.75
N ASP A 70 0.83 7.86 -9.04
CA ASP A 70 1.82 8.18 -10.06
C ASP A 70 2.29 9.64 -9.93
N LEU A 71 1.39 10.63 -9.83
CA LEU A 71 1.76 12.06 -9.74
C LEU A 71 2.52 12.40 -8.45
N TYR A 72 2.17 11.78 -7.33
CA TYR A 72 2.79 12.07 -6.04
C TYR A 72 4.01 11.20 -5.73
N ASN A 73 4.38 10.28 -6.65
CA ASN A 73 5.36 9.21 -6.38
C ASN A 73 5.07 8.47 -5.06
N ALA A 74 3.81 8.11 -4.86
CA ALA A 74 3.29 7.51 -3.62
C ALA A 74 2.53 6.20 -3.92
N PRO A 75 3.23 5.14 -4.38
CA PRO A 75 2.60 3.85 -4.72
C PRO A 75 1.87 3.20 -3.53
N GLU A 76 2.19 3.57 -2.29
CA GLU A 76 1.46 3.16 -1.08
C GLU A 76 -0.01 3.55 -1.06
N LEU A 77 -0.41 4.57 -1.83
CA LEU A 77 -1.81 4.97 -1.94
C LEU A 77 -2.67 3.87 -2.56
N GLU A 78 -2.13 3.07 -3.48
CA GLU A 78 -2.83 1.93 -4.10
C GLU A 78 -3.16 0.86 -3.05
N ASN A 79 -2.17 0.43 -2.26
CA ASN A 79 -2.38 -0.57 -1.20
C ASN A 79 -3.33 -0.06 -0.12
N TYR A 80 -3.18 1.21 0.28
CA TYR A 80 -4.07 1.81 1.26
C TYR A 80 -5.52 1.85 0.78
N PHE A 81 -5.76 2.28 -0.46
CA PHE A 81 -7.11 2.29 -1.05
C PHE A 81 -7.71 0.88 -1.09
N CYS A 82 -6.98 -0.10 -1.62
CA CYS A 82 -7.47 -1.47 -1.72
C CYS A 82 -7.89 -2.03 -0.35
N ARG A 83 -7.07 -1.80 0.68
CA ARG A 83 -7.31 -2.37 2.01
C ARG A 83 -8.39 -1.67 2.81
N THR A 84 -8.57 -0.36 2.63
CA THR A 84 -9.40 0.45 3.53
C THR A 84 -10.66 1.01 2.89
N MET A 85 -10.76 1.01 1.57
CA MET A 85 -11.82 1.69 0.83
C MET A 85 -12.44 0.81 -0.27
N CYS A 86 -11.65 -0.05 -0.90
CA CYS A 86 -12.14 -0.91 -1.98
C CYS A 86 -12.94 -2.09 -1.40
N PRO A 87 -14.19 -2.33 -1.88
CA PRO A 87 -14.99 -3.47 -1.42
C PRO A 87 -14.41 -4.83 -1.84
N LEU A 88 -13.51 -4.85 -2.83
CA LEU A 88 -12.85 -6.07 -3.32
C LEU A 88 -11.49 -6.34 -2.65
N GLY A 89 -10.88 -5.34 -2.00
CA GLY A 89 -9.50 -5.40 -1.54
C GLY A 89 -9.32 -5.65 -0.04
N CYS A 90 -10.38 -6.04 0.67
CA CYS A 90 -10.39 -6.21 2.12
C CYS A 90 -9.35 -7.23 2.64
N GLU A 91 -9.02 -8.23 1.83
CA GLU A 91 -8.06 -9.28 2.17
C GLU A 91 -6.63 -8.95 1.73
N MET A 92 -6.41 -7.84 1.02
CA MET A 92 -5.08 -7.47 0.56
C MET A 92 -4.12 -7.28 1.75
N PRO A 93 -2.90 -7.87 1.69
CA PRO A 93 -1.94 -7.74 2.77
C PRO A 93 -1.54 -6.27 2.93
N LYS A 94 -1.33 -5.88 4.20
CA LYS A 94 -0.81 -4.54 4.50
C LYS A 94 0.64 -4.50 4.06
N VAL A 95 0.98 -3.56 3.17
CA VAL A 95 2.36 -3.38 2.74
C VAL A 95 3.13 -2.55 3.75
N GLU A 96 4.38 -2.95 4.03
CA GLU A 96 5.30 -2.19 4.87
C GLU A 96 6.17 -1.26 4.00
N LEU A 97 6.17 0.04 4.32
CA LEU A 97 7.17 0.99 3.87
C LEU A 97 8.45 0.79 4.70
N ALA A 98 9.37 -0.02 4.20
CA ALA A 98 10.65 -0.30 4.84
C ALA A 98 11.83 -0.08 3.87
N ASN A 99 13.02 0.17 4.43
CA ASN A 99 14.26 0.25 3.65
C ASN A 99 14.61 -1.11 3.04
N LEU A 100 15.36 -1.08 1.93
CA LEU A 100 15.75 -2.27 1.16
C LEU A 100 16.45 -3.31 2.02
N ASP A 101 17.36 -2.89 2.89
CA ASP A 101 18.12 -3.72 3.81
C ASP A 101 17.19 -4.48 4.78
N ARG A 102 16.17 -3.81 5.33
CA ARG A 102 15.17 -4.46 6.17
C ARG A 102 14.28 -5.42 5.38
N LEU A 103 13.83 -5.01 4.18
CA LEU A 103 13.06 -5.88 3.29
C LEU A 103 13.86 -7.13 2.90
N THR A 104 15.15 -6.98 2.64
CA THR A 104 16.05 -8.09 2.28
C THR A 104 16.15 -9.10 3.41
N VAL A 105 16.40 -8.65 4.65
CA VAL A 105 16.47 -9.54 5.82
C VAL A 105 15.14 -10.26 6.05
N ARG A 106 14.00 -9.55 5.96
CA ARG A 106 12.67 -10.17 6.07
C ARG A 106 12.44 -11.20 4.96
N THR A 107 12.80 -10.88 3.72
CA THR A 107 12.67 -11.79 2.57
C THR A 107 13.44 -13.08 2.80
N LEU A 108 14.71 -12.98 3.22
CA LEU A 108 15.52 -14.15 3.53
C LEU A 108 14.97 -14.97 4.69
N SER A 109 14.34 -14.32 5.69
CA SER A 109 13.66 -15.01 6.79
C SER A 109 12.45 -15.82 6.28
N VAL A 110 11.61 -15.21 5.44
CA VAL A 110 10.44 -15.87 4.82
C VAL A 110 10.89 -17.03 3.92
N PHE A 111 11.95 -16.84 3.13
CA PHE A 111 12.50 -17.92 2.28
C PHE A 111 13.06 -19.09 3.07
N ARG A 112 13.52 -18.90 4.32
CA ARG A 112 13.89 -20.04 5.18
C ARG A 112 12.67 -20.85 5.59
N LYS A 113 11.54 -20.19 5.84
CA LYS A 113 10.27 -20.86 6.19
C LYS A 113 9.69 -21.64 5.01
N ILE A 114 9.82 -21.12 3.78
CA ILE A 114 9.26 -21.75 2.57
C ILE A 114 9.71 -23.20 2.38
N GLY A 115 10.95 -23.52 2.80
CA GLY A 115 11.48 -24.88 2.72
C GLY A 115 10.66 -25.86 3.55
N LYS A 116 10.30 -25.49 4.78
CA LYS A 116 9.41 -26.29 5.64
C LYS A 116 7.98 -26.31 5.09
N THR A 117 7.48 -25.16 4.66
CA THR A 117 6.13 -25.02 4.07
C THR A 117 5.94 -25.94 2.87
N LYS A 118 6.96 -26.10 2.03
CA LYS A 118 6.96 -27.02 0.89
C LYS A 118 6.76 -28.47 1.33
N GLU A 119 7.52 -28.95 2.30
CA GLU A 119 7.43 -30.35 2.75
C GLU A 119 6.07 -30.61 3.42
N MET A 120 5.59 -29.69 4.28
CA MET A 120 4.26 -29.79 4.89
C MET A 120 3.14 -29.89 3.85
N LEU A 121 3.20 -29.07 2.80
CA LEU A 121 2.19 -29.11 1.74
C LEU A 121 2.23 -30.44 0.96
N LEU A 122 3.42 -31.02 0.74
CA LEU A 122 3.55 -32.33 0.10
C LEU A 122 2.96 -33.44 0.95
N ASP A 123 3.19 -33.40 2.27
CA ASP A 123 2.69 -34.41 3.20
C ASP A 123 1.15 -34.38 3.27
N ILE A 124 0.56 -33.19 3.48
CA ILE A 124 -0.91 -32.97 3.55
C ILE A 124 -1.63 -33.36 2.25
N THR A 125 -0.97 -33.24 1.11
CA THR A 125 -1.61 -33.50 -0.20
C THR A 125 -1.32 -34.90 -0.74
N SER A 126 -0.62 -35.74 0.03
CA SER A 126 -0.06 -37.00 -0.45
C SER A 126 -1.11 -38.05 -0.84
N ASP A 127 -2.24 -38.09 -0.13
CA ASP A 127 -3.35 -39.02 -0.37
C ASP A 127 -4.51 -38.38 -1.16
N GLY A 128 -4.42 -37.07 -1.41
CA GLY A 128 -5.39 -36.27 -2.15
C GLY A 128 -6.62 -35.82 -1.35
N VAL A 129 -6.66 -36.03 -0.03
CA VAL A 129 -7.81 -35.70 0.82
C VAL A 129 -7.34 -34.93 2.05
N ILE A 130 -7.79 -33.67 2.21
CA ILE A 130 -7.49 -32.89 3.41
C ILE A 130 -8.46 -33.25 4.52
N ASP A 131 -7.99 -33.92 5.56
CA ASP A 131 -8.81 -34.31 6.72
C ASP A 131 -8.76 -33.30 7.90
N GLU A 132 -9.60 -33.52 8.93
CA GLU A 132 -9.69 -32.62 10.09
C GLU A 132 -8.38 -32.52 10.89
N SER A 133 -7.54 -33.55 10.87
CA SER A 133 -6.25 -33.57 11.56
C SER A 133 -5.18 -32.76 10.82
N GLU A 134 -5.33 -32.58 9.51
CA GLU A 134 -4.39 -31.84 8.66
C GLU A 134 -4.73 -30.35 8.54
N LYS A 135 -5.97 -29.95 8.85
CA LYS A 135 -6.39 -28.53 8.81
C LYS A 135 -5.44 -27.59 9.56
N PRO A 136 -4.97 -27.89 10.79
CA PRO A 136 -4.03 -27.01 11.49
C PRO A 136 -2.69 -26.85 10.76
N GLU A 137 -2.21 -27.90 10.09
CA GLU A 137 -0.96 -27.85 9.32
C GLU A 137 -1.16 -27.07 8.01
N LEU A 138 -2.32 -27.22 7.38
CA LEU A 138 -2.71 -26.42 6.22
C LEU A 138 -2.82 -24.93 6.56
N ASP A 139 -3.39 -24.60 7.72
CA ASP A 139 -3.45 -23.21 8.21
C ASP A 139 -2.04 -22.63 8.41
N GLU A 140 -1.07 -23.43 8.89
CA GLU A 140 0.34 -23.01 8.96
C GLU A 140 0.93 -22.78 7.56
N VAL A 141 0.59 -23.62 6.58
CA VAL A 141 1.00 -23.43 5.18
C VAL A 141 0.44 -22.12 4.62
N VAL A 142 -0.87 -21.88 4.75
CA VAL A 142 -1.54 -20.67 4.28
C VAL A 142 -0.90 -19.43 4.90
N LYS A 143 -0.70 -19.42 6.22
CA LYS A 143 -0.06 -18.29 6.92
C LYS A 143 1.36 -18.01 6.41
N ASN A 144 2.13 -19.05 6.12
CA ASN A 144 3.48 -18.86 5.55
C ASN A 144 3.40 -18.27 4.13
N LEU A 145 2.40 -18.66 3.32
CA LEU A 145 2.17 -18.08 1.99
C LEU A 145 1.71 -16.62 2.06
N GLU A 146 0.89 -16.25 3.04
CA GLU A 146 0.50 -14.85 3.29
C GLU A 146 1.73 -13.97 3.64
N GLU A 147 2.66 -14.49 4.44
CA GLU A 147 3.92 -13.78 4.73
C GLU A 147 4.76 -13.55 3.45
N VAL A 148 4.75 -14.51 2.52
CA VAL A 148 5.41 -14.38 1.20
C VAL A 148 4.74 -13.30 0.37
N GLU A 149 3.40 -13.27 0.34
CA GLU A 149 2.66 -12.24 -0.37
C GLU A 149 2.96 -10.84 0.18
N GLU A 150 2.93 -10.68 1.52
CA GLU A 150 3.21 -9.40 2.17
C GLU A 150 4.60 -8.87 1.81
N ILE A 151 5.63 -9.73 1.89
CA ILE A 151 7.01 -9.30 1.59
C ILE A 151 7.21 -9.00 0.10
N ALA A 152 6.59 -9.79 -0.79
CA ALA A 152 6.65 -9.55 -2.22
C ALA A 152 5.99 -8.21 -2.62
N GLN A 153 4.83 -7.89 -2.04
CA GLN A 153 4.17 -6.61 -2.27
C GLN A 153 4.99 -5.45 -1.70
N SER A 154 5.63 -5.63 -0.55
CA SER A 154 6.52 -4.62 0.05
C SER A 154 7.77 -4.36 -0.79
N MET A 155 8.38 -5.40 -1.36
CA MET A 155 9.48 -5.24 -2.32
C MET A 155 9.02 -4.53 -3.60
N ARG A 156 7.88 -4.90 -4.16
CA ARG A 156 7.31 -4.25 -5.35
C ARG A 156 7.08 -2.76 -5.10
N LEU A 157 6.53 -2.41 -3.94
CA LEU A 157 6.29 -1.03 -3.56
C LEU A 157 7.61 -0.25 -3.43
N TRP A 158 8.61 -0.84 -2.78
CA TRP A 158 9.93 -0.22 -2.67
C TRP A 158 10.55 0.04 -4.05
N ILE A 159 10.48 -0.94 -4.96
CA ILE A 159 10.96 -0.79 -6.35
C ILE A 159 10.23 0.36 -7.04
N LYS A 160 8.88 0.36 -7.05
CA LYS A 160 8.08 1.41 -7.67
C LYS A 160 8.41 2.82 -7.16
N LYS A 161 8.77 2.96 -5.89
CA LYS A 161 9.03 4.27 -5.27
C LYS A 161 10.47 4.78 -5.53
N ASN A 162 11.42 3.88 -5.79
CA ASN A 162 12.85 4.20 -5.85
C ASN A 162 13.49 3.97 -7.23
N MET A 163 12.78 3.38 -8.20
CA MET A 163 13.24 3.12 -9.57
C MET A 163 12.29 3.72 -10.58
#